data_AF-A0A538KYZ8-F1
#
_entry.id   AF-A0A538KYZ8-F1
#
_cell.length_a   1.000
_cell.length_b   1.000
_cell.length_c   1.000
_cell.angle_alpha   90.00
_cell.angle_beta   90.00
_cell.angle_gamma   90.00
#
_symmetry.space_group_name_H-M   'P 1'
#
loop_
_entity.id
_entity.type
_entity.pdbx_description
1 polymer ?
#
loop_
_entity_poly.entity_id
_entity_poly.type
_entity_poly.pdbx_seq_one_letter_code
_entity_poly.pdbx_strand_id
1 'polypeptide(L)'
;MKKIALLALMAVVALVGSGQAVAKSSHSKSHKCTPQKVAYVVSGKLVSGSLTKESDGTYSGTLTVHVTKTNKYGKADKGTDVTYTLDHAKGKLHGEDPGALVANSKVHLSGKITKLAKKCDQTGFTATRTIKKFDIKPPKTK
;
A
#
# COMPACT_ATOMS: atom_id res chain seq x y z
N MET A 1 14.25 -10.22 -52.72
CA MET A 1 12.82 -10.59 -52.59
C MET A 1 12.44 -10.35 -51.14
N LYS A 2 11.48 -9.55 -50.69
CA LYS A 2 10.37 -8.77 -51.26
C LYS A 2 10.38 -7.40 -50.56
N LYS A 3 10.09 -6.33 -51.30
CA LYS A 3 9.74 -4.99 -50.80
C LYS A 3 8.28 -5.00 -50.38
N ILE A 4 7.88 -4.37 -49.28
CA ILE A 4 6.57 -3.70 -49.17
C ILE A 4 6.74 -2.44 -48.32
N ALA A 5 6.57 -1.30 -48.99
CA ALA A 5 6.30 0.01 -48.42
C ALA A 5 4.77 0.25 -48.40
N LEU A 6 4.38 1.43 -47.91
CA LEU A 6 3.04 2.07 -47.92
C LEU A 6 2.16 1.80 -46.68
N LEU A 7 1.92 2.80 -45.82
CA LEU A 7 1.07 4.01 -45.94
C LEU A 7 -0.37 3.73 -45.46
N ALA A 8 -0.79 4.40 -44.39
CA ALA A 8 -2.18 4.82 -44.20
C ALA A 8 -2.27 5.96 -43.17
N LEU A 9 -2.49 7.17 -43.68
CA LEU A 9 -3.16 8.27 -42.98
C LEU A 9 -4.61 7.85 -42.67
N MET A 10 -5.11 8.14 -41.46
CA MET A 10 -6.51 8.50 -41.17
C MET A 10 -6.51 9.38 -39.90
N ALA A 11 -6.73 10.68 -40.01
CA ALA A 11 -8.02 11.39 -40.13
C ALA A 11 -8.61 11.74 -38.76
N VAL A 12 -8.79 13.05 -38.59
CA VAL A 12 -9.28 13.80 -37.42
C VAL A 12 -10.74 13.44 -37.11
N VAL A 13 -11.06 13.26 -35.82
CA VAL A 13 -12.42 13.45 -35.31
C VAL A 13 -12.37 14.45 -34.16
N ALA A 14 -12.73 15.70 -34.46
CA ALA A 14 -13.11 16.69 -33.48
C ALA A 14 -14.53 16.35 -32.99
N LEU A 15 -14.65 15.89 -31.74
CA LEU A 15 -15.93 15.83 -31.05
C LEU A 15 -16.05 17.09 -30.17
N VAL A 16 -16.75 18.07 -30.72
CA VAL A 16 -17.49 19.08 -29.94
C VAL A 16 -18.56 18.32 -29.14
N GLY A 17 -18.25 18.07 -27.87
CA GLY A 17 -19.20 17.59 -26.88
C GLY A 17 -19.34 18.64 -25.79
N SER A 18 -20.52 19.25 -25.70
CA SER A 18 -20.96 20.14 -24.62
C SER A 18 -20.87 19.43 -23.26
N GLY A 19 -19.71 19.52 -22.63
CA GLY A 19 -19.45 19.04 -21.28
C GLY A 19 -19.93 20.05 -20.26
N GLN A 20 -21.21 19.95 -19.93
CA GLN A 20 -21.93 20.49 -18.78
C GLN A 20 -21.03 21.18 -17.74
N ALA A 21 -21.35 22.45 -17.45
CA ALA A 21 -20.87 23.12 -16.26
C ALA A 21 -21.01 22.16 -15.08
N VAL A 22 -19.87 21.63 -14.60
CA VAL A 22 -19.84 20.86 -13.37
C VAL A 22 -20.33 21.87 -12.33
N ALA A 23 -21.58 21.71 -11.91
CA ALA A 23 -22.12 22.44 -10.80
C ALA A 23 -21.06 22.34 -9.72
N LYS A 24 -20.43 23.47 -9.40
CA LYS A 24 -19.49 23.57 -8.29
C LYS A 24 -20.33 23.14 -7.10
N SER A 25 -20.20 21.86 -6.72
CA SER A 25 -20.81 21.36 -5.50
C SER A 25 -20.03 22.06 -4.40
N SER A 26 -20.51 23.24 -4.05
CA SER A 26 -20.10 24.03 -2.90
C SER A 26 -20.61 23.35 -1.65
N HIS A 27 -20.29 22.06 -1.48
CA HIS A 27 -20.23 21.48 -0.17
C HIS A 27 -19.01 22.12 0.49
N SER A 28 -19.29 23.19 1.23
CA SER A 28 -18.49 23.67 2.35
C SER A 28 -17.55 22.56 2.83
N LYS A 29 -16.23 22.82 2.77
CA LYS A 29 -15.18 21.91 3.23
C LYS A 29 -15.37 21.65 4.73
N SER A 30 -16.32 20.80 5.08
CA SER A 30 -16.51 20.37 6.44
C SER A 30 -15.27 19.60 6.81
N HIS A 31 -14.56 20.03 7.86
CA HIS A 31 -13.42 19.29 8.42
C HIS A 31 -13.76 17.82 8.74
N LYS A 32 -15.06 17.51 8.86
CA LYS A 32 -15.58 16.15 9.07
C LYS A 32 -15.35 15.21 7.87
N CYS A 33 -15.16 15.73 6.66
CA CYS A 33 -14.87 14.96 5.44
C CYS A 33 -13.40 15.07 5.01
N THR A 34 -12.50 15.07 6.00
CA THR A 34 -11.06 14.95 5.76
C THR A 34 -10.60 13.52 6.08
N PRO A 35 -9.67 12.94 5.29
CA PRO A 35 -9.10 11.62 5.59
C PRO A 35 -8.43 11.61 6.96
N GLN A 36 -8.90 10.72 7.84
CA GLN A 36 -8.37 10.52 9.18
C GLN A 36 -7.37 9.37 9.18
N LYS A 37 -6.25 9.55 9.88
CA LYS A 37 -5.25 8.48 10.04
C LYS A 37 -5.61 7.64 11.26
N VAL A 38 -5.96 6.37 11.04
CA VAL A 38 -6.27 5.42 12.10
C VAL A 38 -5.19 4.36 12.22
N ALA A 39 -5.08 3.74 13.39
CA ALA A 39 -4.09 2.68 13.62
C ALA A 39 -4.32 1.50 12.67
N TYR A 40 -3.26 1.00 12.07
CA TYR A 40 -3.28 -0.16 11.19
C TYR A 40 -2.29 -1.19 11.75
N VAL A 41 -2.76 -2.41 12.01
CA VAL A 41 -1.96 -3.47 12.62
C VAL A 41 -2.28 -4.78 11.93
N VAL A 42 -1.24 -5.47 11.47
CA VAL A 42 -1.32 -6.78 10.84
C VAL A 42 -0.20 -7.68 11.33
N SER A 43 -0.44 -8.98 11.30
CA SER A 43 0.58 -9.98 11.53
C SER A 43 0.33 -11.22 10.69
N GLY A 44 1.40 -11.94 10.41
CA GLY A 44 1.39 -12.95 9.38
C GLY A 44 2.69 -13.72 9.30
N LYS A 45 2.86 -14.37 8.14
CA LYS A 45 4.07 -15.09 7.78
C LYS A 45 4.76 -14.37 6.64
N LEU A 46 6.06 -14.23 6.73
CA LEU A 46 6.85 -13.69 5.63
C LEU A 46 6.79 -14.68 4.46
N VAL A 47 6.41 -14.19 3.29
CA VAL A 47 6.53 -14.92 2.02
C VAL A 47 7.89 -14.61 1.42
N SER A 48 8.19 -13.32 1.29
CA SER A 48 9.47 -12.81 0.79
C SER A 48 9.66 -11.35 1.23
N GLY A 49 10.87 -10.83 1.12
CA GLY A 49 11.14 -9.42 1.36
C GLY A 49 12.62 -9.15 1.56
N SER A 50 12.96 -7.87 1.45
CA SER A 50 14.30 -7.36 1.73
C SER A 50 14.17 -5.97 2.34
N LEU A 51 15.01 -5.72 3.33
CA LEU A 51 15.12 -4.45 4.02
C LEU A 51 16.56 -3.96 3.92
N THR A 52 16.70 -2.66 3.86
CA THR A 52 17.97 -1.96 3.98
C THR A 52 17.93 -1.19 5.28
N LYS A 53 18.99 -1.30 6.09
CA LYS A 53 19.14 -0.49 7.29
C LYS A 53 19.67 0.89 6.90
N GLU A 54 18.97 1.93 7.31
CA GLU A 54 19.33 3.32 7.07
C GLU A 54 20.33 3.83 8.11
N SER A 55 20.98 4.96 7.81
CA SER A 55 21.97 5.59 8.71
C SER A 55 21.37 6.05 10.05
N ASP A 56 20.07 6.37 10.08
CA ASP A 56 19.33 6.74 11.29
C ASP A 56 18.87 5.53 12.13
N GLY A 57 19.26 4.31 11.72
CA GLY A 57 18.92 3.05 12.38
C GLY A 57 17.50 2.54 12.10
N THR A 58 16.76 3.19 11.21
CA THR A 58 15.50 2.67 10.67
C THR A 58 15.73 1.75 9.48
N TYR A 59 14.65 1.22 8.89
CA TYR A 59 14.73 0.32 7.75
C TYR A 59 13.72 0.70 6.67
N SER A 60 14.15 0.56 5.42
CA SER A 60 13.32 0.76 4.23
C SER A 60 13.37 -0.48 3.34
N GLY A 61 12.35 -0.69 2.52
CA GLY A 61 12.29 -1.84 1.60
C GLY A 61 10.89 -2.40 1.45
N THR A 62 10.80 -3.68 1.08
CA THR A 62 9.50 -4.33 0.83
C THR A 62 9.38 -5.66 1.54
N LEU A 63 8.19 -5.94 2.07
CA LEU A 63 7.84 -7.19 2.72
C LEU A 63 6.54 -7.72 2.12
N THR A 64 6.56 -8.92 1.56
CA THR A 64 5.35 -9.66 1.19
C THR A 64 4.98 -10.59 2.33
N VAL A 65 3.79 -10.38 2.90
CA VAL A 65 3.34 -11.08 4.11
C VAL A 65 2.01 -11.76 3.81
N HIS A 66 1.94 -13.06 4.10
CA HIS A 66 0.67 -13.77 4.20
C HIS A 66 -0.02 -13.37 5.51
N VAL A 67 -1.05 -12.54 5.43
CA VAL A 67 -1.66 -11.91 6.60
C VAL A 67 -2.65 -12.86 7.26
N THR A 68 -2.43 -13.17 8.54
CA THR A 68 -3.31 -14.11 9.30
C THR A 68 -4.14 -13.41 10.36
N LYS A 69 -3.65 -12.29 10.90
CA LYS A 69 -4.33 -11.52 11.95
C LYS A 69 -4.23 -10.03 11.65
N THR A 70 -5.31 -9.31 11.94
CA THR A 70 -5.41 -7.88 11.70
C THR A 70 -6.20 -7.22 12.81
N ASN A 71 -6.03 -5.92 13.00
CA ASN A 71 -7.04 -5.14 13.70
C ASN A 71 -8.27 -4.90 12.80
N LYS A 72 -9.28 -4.18 13.32
CA LYS A 72 -10.51 -3.88 12.58
C LYS A 72 -10.31 -3.05 11.30
N TYR A 73 -9.17 -2.38 11.15
CA TYR A 73 -8.88 -1.52 10.00
C TYR A 73 -8.07 -2.22 8.90
N GLY A 74 -7.40 -3.33 9.22
CA GLY A 74 -6.69 -4.16 8.23
C GLY A 74 -7.47 -5.37 7.73
N LYS A 75 -8.78 -5.47 8.03
CA LYS A 75 -9.58 -6.67 7.71
C LYS A 75 -9.56 -7.08 6.23
N ALA A 76 -9.43 -6.12 5.32
CA ALA A 76 -9.37 -6.38 3.88
C ALA A 76 -8.15 -7.20 3.46
N ASP A 77 -7.06 -7.13 4.23
CA ASP A 77 -5.81 -7.81 3.93
C ASP A 77 -5.76 -9.25 4.50
N LYS A 78 -6.69 -9.60 5.40
CA LYS A 78 -6.66 -10.88 6.11
C LYS A 78 -6.89 -12.06 5.16
N GLY A 79 -6.01 -13.06 5.22
CA GLY A 79 -6.07 -14.28 4.41
C GLY A 79 -5.41 -14.14 3.03
N THR A 80 -4.75 -13.02 2.76
CA THR A 80 -4.11 -12.73 1.48
C THR A 80 -2.63 -12.42 1.64
N ASP A 81 -1.89 -12.55 0.54
CA ASP A 81 -0.50 -12.11 0.45
C ASP A 81 -0.48 -10.63 0.08
N VAL A 82 0.10 -9.80 0.96
CA VAL A 82 0.13 -8.35 0.78
C VAL A 82 1.56 -7.86 0.85
N THR A 83 1.96 -7.09 -0.16
CA THR A 83 3.24 -6.39 -0.18
C THR A 83 3.13 -5.05 0.54
N TYR A 84 4.02 -4.84 1.49
CA TYR A 84 4.16 -3.63 2.28
C TYR A 84 5.48 -2.95 1.96
N THR A 85 5.42 -1.69 1.57
CA THR A 85 6.60 -0.83 1.50
C THR A 85 6.86 -0.21 2.87
N LEU A 86 8.09 -0.37 3.35
CA LEU A 86 8.62 0.27 4.55
C LEU A 86 9.46 1.46 4.12
N ASP A 87 9.26 2.57 4.81
CA ASP A 87 9.94 3.84 4.60
C ASP A 87 10.30 4.39 5.98
N HIS A 88 11.60 4.37 6.30
CA HIS A 88 12.14 4.71 7.62
C HIS A 88 11.37 4.05 8.79
N ALA A 89 11.06 2.76 8.66
CA ALA A 89 10.32 2.00 9.67
C ALA A 89 11.26 1.49 10.79
N LYS A 90 10.80 1.53 12.04
CA LYS A 90 11.58 1.08 13.20
C LYS A 90 11.21 -0.33 13.61
N GLY A 91 12.17 -1.24 13.73
CA GLY A 91 11.83 -2.61 14.09
C GLY A 91 12.98 -3.46 14.56
N LYS A 92 12.64 -4.72 14.86
CA LYS A 92 13.58 -5.75 15.31
C LYS A 92 13.50 -6.95 14.37
N LEU A 93 14.66 -7.52 14.06
CA LEU A 93 14.83 -8.68 13.17
C LEU A 93 15.22 -9.96 13.91
N HIS A 94 15.48 -9.89 15.22
CA HIS A 94 15.77 -11.06 16.08
C HIS A 94 16.84 -12.01 15.51
N GLY A 95 17.91 -11.43 14.93
CA GLY A 95 19.03 -12.18 14.37
C GLY A 95 18.91 -12.48 12.87
N GLU A 96 17.81 -12.12 12.21
CA GLU A 96 17.73 -12.18 10.76
C GLU A 96 18.55 -11.07 10.08
N ASP A 97 19.12 -11.41 8.93
CA ASP A 97 19.74 -10.46 8.03
C ASP A 97 18.65 -9.62 7.35
N PRO A 98 18.68 -8.27 7.45
CA PRO A 98 17.72 -7.42 6.76
C PRO A 98 17.68 -7.65 5.23
N GLY A 99 18.82 -7.99 4.60
CA GLY A 99 18.90 -8.22 3.16
C GLY A 99 18.46 -9.62 2.71
N ALA A 100 18.37 -10.57 3.64
CA ALA A 100 18.08 -11.97 3.38
C ALA A 100 17.12 -12.57 4.42
N LEU A 101 15.91 -11.99 4.49
CA LEU A 101 14.89 -12.42 5.44
C LEU A 101 14.40 -13.84 5.13
N VAL A 102 14.13 -14.60 6.19
CA VAL A 102 13.79 -16.02 6.06
C VAL A 102 12.28 -16.20 5.84
N ALA A 103 11.91 -16.94 4.80
CA ALA A 103 10.51 -17.29 4.56
C ALA A 103 9.90 -18.01 5.78
N ASN A 104 8.60 -17.86 6.00
CA ASN A 104 7.86 -18.35 7.16
C ASN A 104 8.23 -17.72 8.52
N SER A 105 9.10 -16.71 8.56
CA SER A 105 9.26 -15.84 9.73
C SER A 105 7.95 -15.22 10.17
N LYS A 106 7.77 -15.06 11.47
CA LYS A 106 6.58 -14.39 12.02
C LYS A 106 6.78 -12.89 11.88
N VAL A 107 5.86 -12.25 11.16
CA VAL A 107 5.89 -10.81 10.93
C VAL A 107 4.77 -10.14 11.71
N HIS A 108 5.07 -9.02 12.36
CA HIS A 108 4.10 -8.10 12.93
C HIS A 108 4.41 -6.70 12.41
N LEU A 109 3.46 -6.09 11.69
CA LEU A 109 3.56 -4.73 11.18
C LEU A 109 2.55 -3.83 11.89
N SER A 110 2.98 -2.62 12.23
CA SER A 110 2.11 -1.59 12.78
C SER A 110 2.37 -0.23 12.15
N GLY A 111 1.31 0.52 11.95
CA GLY A 111 1.33 1.73 11.15
C GLY A 111 0.02 2.49 11.21
N LYS A 112 -0.23 3.25 10.15
CA LYS A 112 -1.45 4.03 9.97
C LYS A 112 -2.08 3.73 8.62
N ILE A 113 -3.40 3.82 8.55
CA ILE A 113 -4.15 3.81 7.30
C ILE A 113 -5.06 5.04 7.26
N THR A 114 -5.21 5.66 6.09
CA THR A 114 -6.19 6.75 5.91
C THR A 114 -7.59 6.18 5.76
N LYS A 115 -8.57 6.85 6.36
CA LYS A 115 -9.97 6.50 6.28
C LYS A 115 -10.82 7.75 6.19
N LEU A 116 -11.81 7.74 5.31
CA LEU A 116 -12.85 8.76 5.25
C LEU A 116 -14.07 8.36 6.10
N ALA A 117 -14.79 9.34 6.64
CA ALA A 117 -16.04 9.08 7.35
C ALA A 117 -17.08 8.50 6.37
N LYS A 118 -17.92 7.57 6.87
CA LYS A 118 -18.89 6.85 6.03
C LYS A 118 -19.92 7.75 5.34
N LYS A 119 -20.19 8.93 5.91
CA LYS A 119 -21.17 9.90 5.40
C LYS A 119 -20.58 10.89 4.38
N CYS A 120 -19.31 10.73 4.04
CA CYS A 120 -18.63 11.57 3.05
C CYS A 120 -18.55 10.83 1.72
N ASP A 121 -18.49 11.60 0.63
CA ASP A 121 -18.27 11.06 -0.70
C ASP A 121 -16.96 10.27 -0.75
N GLN A 122 -17.06 8.99 -1.13
CA GLN A 122 -15.90 8.08 -1.23
C GLN A 122 -15.36 7.99 -2.66
N THR A 123 -15.97 8.67 -3.62
CA THR A 123 -15.57 8.64 -5.02
C THR A 123 -14.11 9.05 -5.16
N GLY A 124 -13.30 8.16 -5.73
CA GLY A 124 -11.86 8.39 -5.93
C GLY A 124 -11.00 8.32 -4.66
N PHE A 125 -11.55 8.01 -3.48
CA PHE A 125 -10.75 7.87 -2.26
C PHE A 125 -9.98 6.54 -2.26
N THR A 126 -8.66 6.62 -2.26
CA THR A 126 -7.77 5.47 -2.06
C THR A 126 -7.13 5.53 -0.68
N ALA A 127 -7.27 4.46 0.10
CA ALA A 127 -6.66 4.37 1.42
C ALA A 127 -5.13 4.22 1.30
N THR A 128 -4.38 5.08 1.97
CA THR A 128 -2.93 5.04 2.02
C THR A 128 -2.48 4.37 3.31
N ARG A 129 -1.59 3.39 3.20
CA ARG A 129 -0.98 2.68 4.33
C ARG A 129 0.43 3.22 4.56
N THR A 130 0.80 3.43 5.81
CA THR A 130 2.16 3.78 6.21
C THR A 130 2.59 2.88 7.35
N ILE A 131 3.52 1.97 7.09
CA ILE A 131 4.11 1.12 8.13
C ILE A 131 5.17 1.91 8.87
N LYS A 132 5.08 1.95 10.20
CA LYS A 132 6.01 2.71 11.06
C LYS A 132 6.87 1.83 11.94
N LYS A 133 6.36 0.65 12.30
CA LYS A 133 7.11 -0.33 13.07
C LYS A 133 6.89 -1.73 12.57
N PHE A 134 7.92 -2.55 12.73
CA PHE A 134 7.87 -3.97 12.42
C PHE A 134 8.58 -4.81 13.50
N ASP A 135 8.21 -6.07 13.59
CA ASP A 135 8.88 -7.09 14.40
C ASP A 135 8.87 -8.37 13.57
N ILE A 136 10.05 -8.86 13.18
CA ILE A 136 10.21 -10.09 12.39
C ILE A 136 10.99 -11.07 13.23
N LYS A 137 10.39 -12.23 13.50
CA LYS A 137 11.00 -13.31 14.26
C LYS A 137 11.24 -14.50 13.34
N PRO A 138 12.43 -15.12 13.39
CA PRO A 138 12.75 -16.33 12.64
C PRO A 138 11.66 -17.40 12.77
N PRO A 139 11.50 -18.28 11.75
CA PRO A 139 10.68 -19.46 11.91
C PRO A 139 11.19 -20.27 13.11
N LYS A 140 10.26 -20.83 13.88
CA LYS A 140 10.64 -21.78 14.92
C LYS A 140 11.16 -23.04 14.21
N THR A 141 12.43 -23.36 14.41
CA THR A 141 12.97 -24.68 14.10
C THR A 141 12.14 -25.72 14.87
N LYS A 142 11.60 -26.70 14.15
CA LYS A 142 11.04 -27.90 14.76
C LYS A 142 12.14 -28.92 14.94
#